data_AF-A0A7W9YWS1-F1
#
_entry.id   AF-A0A7W9YWS1-F1
#
_cell.length_a   1.000
_cell.length_b   1.000
_cell.length_c   1.000
_cell.angle_alpha   90.00
_cell.angle_beta   90.00
_cell.angle_gamma   90.00
#
_symmetry.space_group_name_H-M   'P 1'
#
loop_
_entity.id
_entity.type
_entity.pdbx_description
1 polymer ?
#
loop_
_entity_poly.entity_id
_entity_poly.type
_entity_poly.pdbx_seq_one_letter_code
_entity_poly.pdbx_strand_id
1 'polypeptide(L)'
;MTISRDIFWYNAAAVVRDMGMPHLNPPHGAAVDAVRWCLLVQGRPTHLRQEFLEKESPQLLAYLEKLAHRGDAAGWRTLRDRIQFRAEILSDTGIQPCSRPWLAAIWHTLPELAALGQVILDHRGDDQRLSPDPRMPTSAADAVTAGEGDGAAGKTGSSAAAKPGLSPRLVLPFVVVVPTPAEEKALDLSNDRKKEVRDDTAPDGPEGFDGPDGPGRANGPAGPGGRR
;
A
#
# COMPACT_ATOMS: atom_id res chain seq x y z
N MET A 1 6.76 29.72 10.80
CA MET A 1 5.56 28.97 10.37
C MET A 1 5.06 29.63 9.10
N THR A 2 4.78 28.88 8.03
CA THR A 2 4.39 29.45 6.71
C THR A 2 2.87 29.44 6.55
N ILE A 3 2.31 30.42 5.82
CA ILE A 3 0.85 30.53 5.55
C ILE A 3 0.28 29.21 5.00
N SER A 4 1.01 28.53 4.11
CA SER A 4 0.60 27.24 3.55
C SER A 4 0.48 26.13 4.60
N ARG A 5 1.35 26.12 5.62
CA ARG A 5 1.30 25.16 6.73
C ARG A 5 0.12 25.45 7.64
N ASP A 6 -0.22 26.71 7.84
CA ASP A 6 -1.40 27.11 8.64
C ASP A 6 -2.70 26.70 7.93
N ILE A 7 -2.80 26.93 6.62
CA ILE A 7 -3.93 26.47 5.80
C ILE A 7 -4.07 24.95 5.86
N PHE A 8 -2.95 24.21 5.78
CA PHE A 8 -2.96 22.75 5.88
C PHE A 8 -3.57 22.28 7.20
N TRP A 9 -3.11 22.81 8.35
CA TRP A 9 -3.63 22.43 9.66
C TRP A 9 -5.04 22.92 9.93
N TYR A 10 -5.41 24.09 9.40
CA TYR A 10 -6.78 24.59 9.44
C TYR A 10 -7.74 23.64 8.71
N ASN A 11 -7.37 23.19 7.50
CA ASN A 11 -8.17 22.23 6.74
C ASN A 11 -8.26 20.87 7.46
N ALA A 12 -7.16 20.39 8.03
CA ALA A 12 -7.14 19.16 8.81
C ALA A 12 -8.11 19.22 10.01
N ALA A 13 -8.11 20.33 10.75
CA ALA A 13 -9.06 20.56 11.84
C ALA A 13 -10.51 20.67 11.35
N ALA A 14 -10.75 21.30 10.20
CA ALA A 14 -12.07 21.36 9.59
C ALA A 14 -12.59 19.95 9.22
N VAL A 15 -11.74 19.10 8.64
CA VAL A 15 -12.09 17.71 8.31
C VAL A 15 -12.49 16.91 9.56
N VAL A 16 -11.78 17.06 10.69
CA VAL A 16 -12.17 16.41 11.95
C VAL A 16 -13.57 16.82 12.40
N ARG A 17 -13.90 18.11 12.31
CA ARG A 17 -15.25 18.60 12.63
C ARG A 17 -16.29 18.01 11.68
N ASP A 18 -15.99 17.96 10.38
CA ASP A 18 -16.91 17.45 9.36
C ASP A 18 -17.18 15.95 9.47
N MET A 19 -16.21 15.19 9.97
CA MET A 19 -16.38 13.76 10.27
C MET A 19 -17.32 13.50 11.45
N GLY A 20 -17.66 14.52 12.25
CA GLY A 20 -18.46 14.34 13.47
C GLY A 20 -17.73 13.55 14.56
N MET A 21 -16.40 13.53 14.56
CA MET A 21 -15.58 12.73 15.47
C MET A 21 -14.70 13.65 16.36
N PRO A 22 -15.29 14.34 17.36
CA PRO A 22 -14.60 15.37 18.14
C PRO A 22 -13.48 14.84 19.05
N HIS A 23 -13.43 13.53 19.27
CA HIS A 23 -12.36 12.87 20.02
C HIS A 23 -11.05 12.74 19.22
N LEU A 24 -11.09 12.98 17.91
CA LEU A 24 -9.92 12.92 17.05
C LEU A 24 -9.14 14.23 17.04
N ASN A 25 -7.84 14.14 16.81
CA ASN A 25 -6.94 15.29 16.70
C ASN A 25 -6.69 15.67 15.21
N PRO A 26 -6.15 16.87 14.91
CA PRO A 26 -5.94 17.33 13.54
C PRO A 26 -5.16 16.36 12.61
N PRO A 27 -4.11 15.63 13.06
CA PRO A 27 -3.48 14.58 12.24
C PRO A 27 -4.44 13.57 11.61
N HIS A 28 -5.52 13.17 12.29
CA HIS A 28 -6.50 12.26 11.69
C HIS A 28 -7.22 12.92 10.52
N GLY A 29 -7.59 14.20 10.65
CA GLY A 29 -8.15 14.97 9.55
C GLY A 29 -7.16 15.19 8.40
N ALA A 30 -5.88 15.36 8.70
CA ALA A 30 -4.84 15.48 7.68
C ALA A 30 -4.66 14.18 6.88
N ALA A 31 -4.70 13.02 7.53
CA ALA A 31 -4.64 11.72 6.85
C ALA A 31 -5.85 11.49 5.94
N VAL A 32 -7.05 11.81 6.44
CA VAL A 32 -8.30 11.74 5.65
C VAL A 32 -8.26 12.67 4.45
N ASP A 33 -7.84 13.92 4.65
CA ASP A 33 -7.73 14.88 3.55
C ASP A 33 -6.66 14.49 2.52
N ALA A 34 -5.60 13.79 2.95
CA ALA A 34 -4.60 13.24 2.03
C ALA A 34 -5.20 12.16 1.12
N VAL A 35 -5.89 11.17 1.69
CA VAL A 35 -6.58 10.13 0.89
C VAL A 35 -7.65 10.74 0.00
N ARG A 36 -8.45 11.66 0.52
CA ARG A 36 -9.48 12.38 -0.25
C ARG A 36 -8.88 13.13 -1.44
N TRP A 37 -7.77 13.83 -1.23
CA TRP A 37 -7.07 14.55 -2.30
C TRP A 37 -6.59 13.57 -3.37
N CYS A 38 -5.88 12.51 -2.97
CA CYS A 38 -5.37 11.50 -3.90
C CYS A 38 -6.49 10.83 -4.70
N LEU A 39 -7.65 10.54 -4.09
CA LEU A 39 -8.83 10.02 -4.79
C LEU A 39 -9.39 10.98 -5.84
N LEU A 40 -9.38 12.28 -5.54
CA LEU A 40 -9.91 13.31 -6.42
C LEU A 40 -9.02 13.49 -7.65
N VAL A 41 -7.71 13.55 -7.44
CA VAL A 41 -6.74 13.82 -8.53
C VAL A 41 -6.14 12.55 -9.14
N GLN A 42 -6.41 11.38 -8.56
CA GLN A 42 -5.81 10.09 -8.91
C GLN A 42 -4.29 10.16 -9.02
N GLY A 43 -3.67 10.80 -8.03
CA GLY A 43 -2.27 11.20 -8.08
C GLY A 43 -1.59 11.19 -6.71
N ARG A 44 -0.32 11.58 -6.70
CA ARG A 44 0.51 11.58 -5.49
C ARG A 44 0.06 12.65 -4.49
N PRO A 45 0.30 12.43 -3.18
CA PRO A 45 0.13 13.48 -2.18
C PRO A 45 0.95 14.73 -2.54
N THR A 46 0.39 15.92 -2.31
CA THR A 46 1.14 17.19 -2.41
C THR A 46 2.23 17.29 -1.34
N HIS A 47 3.24 18.12 -1.54
CA HIS A 47 4.38 18.31 -0.63
C HIS A 47 4.04 18.28 0.87
N LEU A 48 3.11 19.12 1.36
CA LEU A 48 2.76 19.15 2.80
C LEU A 48 2.07 17.87 3.30
N ARG A 49 1.28 17.21 2.45
CA ARG A 49 0.66 15.91 2.77
C ARG A 49 1.71 14.81 2.80
N GLN A 50 2.67 14.87 1.88
CA GLN A 50 3.80 13.95 1.85
C GLN A 50 4.67 14.12 3.10
N GLU A 51 5.13 15.33 3.43
CA GLU A 51 5.92 15.62 4.66
C GLU A 51 5.19 15.11 5.93
N PHE A 52 3.88 15.34 6.01
CA PHE A 52 3.06 14.84 7.10
C PHE A 52 3.04 13.30 7.16
N LEU A 53 2.73 12.63 6.03
CA LEU A 53 2.63 11.18 6.01
C LEU A 53 3.98 10.48 6.19
N GLU A 54 5.07 11.03 5.67
CA GLU A 54 6.44 10.52 5.92
C GLU A 54 6.74 10.44 7.42
N LYS A 55 6.22 11.39 8.20
CA LYS A 55 6.43 11.44 9.65
C LYS A 55 5.43 10.61 10.43
N GLU A 56 4.15 10.64 10.05
CA GLU A 56 3.05 10.15 10.87
C GLU A 56 2.50 8.79 10.42
N SER A 57 2.60 8.45 9.12
CA SER A 57 2.23 7.13 8.60
C SER A 57 2.94 6.83 7.26
N PRO A 58 4.21 6.38 7.31
CA PRO A 58 4.97 5.98 6.12
C PRO A 58 4.27 4.90 5.30
N GLN A 59 3.51 4.02 5.97
CA GLN A 59 2.74 2.97 5.32
C GLN A 59 1.64 3.54 4.43
N LEU A 60 0.85 4.47 4.96
CA LEU A 60 -0.20 5.11 4.19
C LEU A 60 0.39 5.89 3.00
N LEU A 61 1.54 6.52 3.19
CA LEU A 61 2.28 7.15 2.08
C LEU A 61 2.65 6.13 1.01
N ALA A 62 3.28 5.01 1.39
CA ALA A 62 3.71 3.97 0.46
C ALA A 62 2.54 3.42 -0.38
N TYR A 63 1.38 3.18 0.25
CA TYR A 63 0.16 2.79 -0.44
C TYR A 63 -0.27 3.82 -1.50
N LEU A 64 -0.42 5.08 -1.10
CA LEU A 64 -0.89 6.15 -1.99
C LEU A 64 0.10 6.43 -3.13
N GLU A 65 1.39 6.37 -2.86
CA GLU A 65 2.43 6.56 -3.88
C GLU A 65 2.47 5.40 -4.87
N LYS A 66 2.35 4.15 -4.41
CA LYS A 66 2.32 2.99 -5.30
C LYS A 66 1.10 3.05 -6.22
N LEU A 67 -0.06 3.40 -5.67
CA LEU A 67 -1.30 3.56 -6.44
C LEU A 67 -1.18 4.66 -7.51
N ALA A 68 -0.59 5.80 -7.14
CA ALA A 68 -0.35 6.91 -8.06
C ALA A 68 0.71 6.60 -9.11
N HIS A 69 1.78 5.88 -8.76
CA HIS A 69 2.86 5.54 -9.67
C HIS A 69 2.40 4.56 -10.76
N ARG A 70 1.59 3.57 -10.38
CA ARG A 70 1.05 2.58 -11.33
C ARG A 70 -0.01 3.19 -12.26
N GLY A 71 -0.69 4.26 -11.82
CA GLY A 71 -1.71 4.95 -12.61
C GLY A 71 -2.90 4.05 -12.99
N ASP A 72 -3.08 2.94 -12.28
CA ASP A 72 -4.09 1.94 -12.60
C ASP A 72 -5.47 2.40 -12.15
N ALA A 73 -6.37 2.64 -13.11
CA ALA A 73 -7.75 2.99 -12.85
C ALA A 73 -8.49 1.91 -12.04
N ALA A 74 -8.12 0.64 -12.16
CA ALA A 74 -8.69 -0.43 -11.34
C ALA A 74 -8.31 -0.28 -9.86
N GLY A 75 -7.04 0.03 -9.57
CA GLY A 75 -6.59 0.28 -8.19
C GLY A 75 -7.35 1.44 -7.52
N TRP A 76 -7.52 2.56 -8.22
CA TRP A 76 -8.29 3.70 -7.71
C TRP A 76 -9.77 3.38 -7.50
N ARG A 77 -10.36 2.53 -8.36
CA ARG A 77 -11.74 2.04 -8.16
C ARG A 77 -11.82 1.16 -6.92
N THR A 78 -10.90 0.23 -6.72
CA THR A 78 -10.90 -0.62 -5.52
C THR A 78 -10.80 0.19 -4.22
N LEU A 79 -9.95 1.22 -4.18
CA LEU A 79 -9.90 2.13 -3.03
C LEU A 79 -11.26 2.80 -2.79
N ARG A 80 -11.93 3.27 -3.85
CA ARG A 80 -13.26 3.86 -3.74
C ARG A 80 -14.28 2.84 -3.24
N ASP A 81 -14.25 1.61 -3.74
CA ASP A 81 -15.17 0.54 -3.36
C ASP A 81 -15.01 0.17 -1.88
N ARG A 82 -13.79 0.11 -1.37
CA ARG A 82 -13.54 -0.07 0.08
C ARG A 82 -14.14 1.04 0.92
N ILE A 83 -14.01 2.29 0.49
CA ILE A 83 -14.58 3.45 1.21
C ILE A 83 -16.10 3.41 1.14
N GLN A 84 -16.66 3.07 -0.02
CA GLN A 84 -18.09 2.93 -0.22
C GLN A 84 -18.68 1.84 0.69
N PHE A 85 -18.03 0.67 0.77
CA PHE A 85 -18.40 -0.39 1.70
C PHE A 85 -18.39 0.09 3.16
N ARG A 86 -17.39 0.87 3.59
CA ARG A 86 -17.38 1.47 4.93
C ARG A 86 -18.49 2.50 5.12
N ALA A 87 -18.80 3.30 4.10
CA ALA A 87 -19.90 4.27 4.16
C ALA A 87 -21.27 3.58 4.34
N GLU A 88 -21.48 2.45 3.66
CA GLU A 88 -22.70 1.64 3.79
C GLU A 88 -22.85 1.07 5.21
N ILE A 89 -21.77 0.49 5.78
CA ILE A 89 -21.78 0.00 7.17
C ILE A 89 -22.11 1.14 8.16
N LEU A 90 -21.54 2.32 7.97
CA LEU A 90 -21.79 3.48 8.84
C LEU A 90 -23.24 3.96 8.72
N SER A 91 -23.81 3.92 7.53
CA SER A 91 -25.22 4.23 7.30
C SER A 91 -26.14 3.24 8.00
N ASP A 92 -25.88 1.93 7.87
CA ASP A 92 -26.72 0.86 8.42
C ASP A 92 -26.70 0.81 9.95
N THR A 93 -25.58 1.20 10.56
CA THR A 93 -25.41 1.20 12.03
C THR A 93 -26.02 2.42 12.72
N GLY A 94 -26.51 3.41 11.97
CA GLY A 94 -27.12 4.62 12.53
C GLY A 94 -26.17 5.47 13.37
N ILE A 95 -24.85 5.30 13.23
CA ILE A 95 -23.84 5.96 14.04
C ILE A 95 -23.72 7.43 13.61
N GLN A 96 -24.25 8.31 14.45
CA GLN A 96 -24.22 9.80 14.47
C GLN A 96 -24.42 10.57 13.15
N PRO A 97 -25.13 11.71 13.16
CA PRO A 97 -25.14 12.63 12.03
C PRO A 97 -23.78 13.31 11.90
N CYS A 98 -22.85 12.69 11.18
CA CYS A 98 -21.68 13.36 10.64
C CYS A 98 -22.13 14.27 9.49
N SER A 99 -21.59 15.50 9.42
CA SER A 99 -21.96 16.42 8.33
C SER A 99 -21.47 15.91 6.98
N ARG A 100 -20.40 15.10 6.98
CA ARG A 100 -19.83 14.48 5.78
C ARG A 100 -19.52 12.99 6.02
N PRO A 101 -20.50 12.09 5.82
CA PRO A 101 -20.33 10.64 6.01
C PRO A 101 -19.19 10.03 5.21
N TRP A 102 -18.94 10.54 3.99
CA TRP A 102 -17.82 10.07 3.18
C TRP A 102 -16.45 10.30 3.83
N LEU A 103 -16.27 11.38 4.59
CA LEU A 103 -15.00 11.64 5.30
C LEU A 103 -14.82 10.67 6.46
N ALA A 104 -15.90 10.37 7.19
CA ALA A 104 -15.89 9.36 8.23
C ALA A 104 -15.58 7.97 7.64
N ALA A 105 -16.17 7.62 6.50
CA ALA A 105 -15.88 6.39 5.79
C ALA A 105 -14.40 6.28 5.40
N ILE A 106 -13.80 7.35 4.87
CA ILE A 106 -12.36 7.40 4.59
C ILE A 106 -11.57 7.14 5.88
N TRP A 107 -11.92 7.80 6.99
CA TRP A 107 -11.25 7.59 8.28
C TRP A 107 -11.26 6.12 8.71
N HIS A 108 -12.42 5.46 8.61
CA HIS A 108 -12.57 4.05 8.95
C HIS A 108 -11.81 3.10 8.00
N THR A 109 -11.49 3.54 6.77
CA THR A 109 -10.63 2.75 5.87
C THR A 109 -9.13 2.94 6.13
N LEU A 110 -8.69 4.02 6.78
CA LEU A 110 -7.25 4.32 6.95
C LEU A 110 -6.42 3.15 7.53
N PRO A 111 -6.90 2.40 8.54
CA PRO A 111 -6.16 1.26 9.07
C PRO A 111 -5.88 0.19 8.02
N GLU A 112 -6.85 -0.07 7.13
CA GLU A 112 -6.69 -1.05 6.07
C GLU A 112 -5.67 -0.59 5.03
N LEU A 113 -5.74 0.69 4.64
CA LEU A 113 -4.82 1.27 3.66
C LEU A 113 -3.39 1.28 4.20
N ALA A 114 -3.22 1.60 5.49
CA ALA A 114 -1.94 1.53 6.16
C ALA A 114 -1.42 0.09 6.24
N ALA A 115 -2.28 -0.90 6.49
CA ALA A 115 -1.87 -2.31 6.47
C ALA A 115 -1.38 -2.75 5.09
N LEU A 116 -2.11 -2.41 4.02
CA LEU A 116 -1.68 -2.67 2.63
C LEU A 116 -0.36 -1.95 2.31
N GLY A 117 -0.21 -0.73 2.78
CA GLY A 117 1.03 0.04 2.69
C GLY A 117 2.21 -0.63 3.39
N GLN A 118 1.98 -1.23 4.56
CA GLN A 118 3.00 -1.99 5.27
C GLN A 118 3.45 -3.21 4.47
N VAL A 119 2.53 -3.94 3.85
CA VAL A 119 2.85 -5.08 2.98
C VAL A 119 3.75 -4.66 1.81
N ILE A 120 3.51 -3.49 1.21
CA ILE A 120 4.39 -2.93 0.16
C ILE A 120 5.80 -2.64 0.68
N LEU A 121 5.90 -2.08 1.89
CA LEU A 121 7.19 -1.77 2.51
C LEU A 121 7.97 -3.05 2.88
N ASP A 122 7.27 -4.06 3.39
CA ASP A 122 7.86 -5.34 3.77
C ASP A 122 8.41 -6.08 2.54
N HIS A 123 7.64 -6.16 1.45
CA HIS A 123 8.12 -6.74 0.18
C HIS A 123 9.38 -6.05 -0.35
N ARG A 124 9.42 -4.71 -0.31
CA ARG A 124 10.62 -3.96 -0.71
C ARG A 124 11.83 -4.28 0.19
N GLY A 125 11.60 -4.47 1.48
CA GLY A 125 12.63 -4.87 2.43
C GLY A 125 13.18 -6.27 2.15
N ASP A 126 12.31 -7.20 1.74
CA ASP A 126 12.69 -8.56 1.37
C ASP A 126 13.48 -8.59 0.05
N ASP A 127 13.06 -7.84 -0.97
CA ASP A 127 13.80 -7.69 -2.23
C ASP A 127 15.23 -7.15 -1.99
N GLN A 128 15.36 -6.19 -1.07
CA GLN A 128 16.64 -5.59 -0.73
C GLN A 128 17.52 -6.53 0.13
N ARG A 129 16.93 -7.43 0.91
CA ARG A 129 17.65 -8.47 1.68
C ARG A 129 18.11 -9.63 0.79
N LEU A 130 17.34 -9.98 -0.23
CA LEU A 130 17.66 -11.04 -1.19
C LEU A 130 18.70 -10.61 -2.24
N SER A 131 18.96 -9.32 -2.36
CA SER A 131 20.08 -8.77 -3.13
C SER A 131 21.22 -8.37 -2.18
N PRO A 132 22.12 -9.28 -1.76
CA PRO A 132 23.29 -8.89 -1.00
C PRO A 132 24.18 -7.96 -1.86
N ASP A 133 24.36 -6.73 -1.40
CA ASP A 133 25.32 -5.78 -1.99
C ASP A 133 26.74 -6.33 -1.81
N PRO A 134 27.50 -6.59 -2.90
CA PRO A 134 28.85 -7.12 -2.80
C PRO A 134 29.85 -5.96 -2.73
N ARG A 135 29.99 -5.30 -1.56
CA ARG A 135 31.10 -4.38 -1.18
C ARG A 135 30.89 -3.99 0.30
N MET A 136 31.82 -4.02 1.24
CA MET A 136 33.27 -4.27 1.31
C MET A 136 33.64 -4.53 2.80
N PRO A 137 34.84 -5.04 3.12
CA PRO A 137 35.24 -5.41 4.47
C PRO A 137 35.55 -4.16 5.33
N THR A 138 34.98 -4.07 6.53
CA THR A 138 35.44 -3.11 7.54
C THR A 138 36.64 -3.69 8.29
N SER A 139 37.84 -3.24 7.91
CA SER A 139 39.02 -3.26 8.77
C SER A 139 39.36 -1.82 9.12
N ALA A 140 39.28 -1.47 10.39
CA ALA A 140 40.31 -0.75 11.15
C ALA A 140 39.74 -0.37 12.51
N ALA A 141 40.47 -0.80 13.53
CA ALA A 141 40.29 -0.49 14.93
C ALA A 141 40.72 0.94 15.27
N ASP A 142 40.49 1.28 16.54
CA ASP A 142 41.05 2.38 17.33
C ASP A 142 40.40 3.77 17.21
N ALA A 143 39.58 4.07 18.23
CA ALA A 143 39.89 5.15 19.18
C ALA A 143 39.02 5.03 20.44
N VAL A 144 39.58 4.45 21.50
CA VAL A 144 39.09 4.60 22.88
C VAL A 144 39.86 5.74 23.52
N THR A 145 39.17 6.76 24.02
CA THR A 145 39.71 7.64 25.07
C THR A 145 38.56 8.09 25.98
N ALA A 146 38.50 7.49 27.16
CA ALA A 146 37.98 8.11 28.39
C ALA A 146 38.94 9.26 28.77
N GLY A 147 38.57 10.39 29.37
CA GLY A 147 37.43 10.72 30.23
C GLY A 147 37.97 11.09 31.62
N GLU A 148 38.05 12.40 31.94
CA GLU A 148 38.05 13.01 33.30
C GLU A 148 38.21 14.53 33.14
N GLY A 149 37.25 15.36 33.57
CA GLY A 149 37.21 16.06 34.88
C GLY A 149 37.87 17.45 34.73
N ASP A 150 37.35 18.62 35.11
CA ASP A 150 36.50 19.04 36.22
C ASP A 150 36.14 20.54 35.98
N GLY A 151 35.03 21.08 36.52
CA GLY A 151 34.70 22.51 36.30
C GLY A 151 33.34 22.99 36.79
N ALA A 152 33.34 23.75 37.89
CA ALA A 152 32.20 24.11 38.73
C ALA A 152 31.30 25.28 38.27
N ALA A 153 30.08 25.25 38.83
CA ALA A 153 29.24 26.35 39.32
C ALA A 153 28.78 27.48 38.36
N GLY A 154 27.47 27.50 38.10
CA GLY A 154 26.75 28.67 37.59
C GLY A 154 25.24 28.52 37.79
N LYS A 155 24.72 29.07 38.90
CA LYS A 155 23.29 29.14 39.20
C LYS A 155 22.68 30.29 38.40
N THR A 156 21.89 29.96 37.39
CA THR A 156 20.97 30.90 36.74
C THR A 156 19.65 30.20 36.51
N GLY A 157 18.57 30.81 37.00
CA GLY A 157 17.22 30.25 36.95
C GLY A 157 16.81 29.96 35.51
N SER A 158 16.79 28.67 35.18
CA SER A 158 16.21 28.20 33.94
C SER A 158 14.72 28.02 34.21
N SER A 159 13.94 29.01 33.79
CA SER A 159 12.51 28.82 33.59
C SER A 159 12.39 27.63 32.64
N ALA A 160 11.97 26.48 33.16
CA ALA A 160 11.74 25.29 32.35
C ALA A 160 10.66 25.67 31.33
N ALA A 161 11.09 26.08 30.13
CA ALA A 161 10.23 26.14 28.98
C ALA A 161 9.60 24.75 28.91
N ALA A 162 8.28 24.70 29.11
CA ALA A 162 7.52 23.47 29.01
C ALA A 162 8.00 22.80 27.72
N LYS A 163 8.57 21.59 27.85
CA LYS A 163 8.89 20.71 26.73
C LYS A 163 7.72 20.84 25.75
N PRO A 164 7.94 21.17 24.46
CA PRO A 164 6.85 21.27 23.51
C PRO A 164 6.02 20.01 23.68
N GLY A 165 4.78 20.17 24.17
CA GLY A 165 3.92 19.03 24.46
C GLY A 165 3.92 18.17 23.21
N LEU A 166 4.22 16.88 23.38
CA LEU A 166 4.24 15.91 22.28
C LEU A 166 2.98 16.17 21.46
N SER A 167 3.15 16.70 20.25
CA SER A 167 2.02 17.01 19.40
C SER A 167 1.26 15.70 19.23
N PRO A 168 -0.07 15.70 19.47
CA PRO A 168 -0.82 14.46 19.52
C PRO A 168 -0.65 13.79 18.15
N ARG A 169 -0.14 12.55 18.13
CA ARG A 169 0.24 11.85 16.90
C ARG A 169 -0.98 11.25 16.20
N LEU A 170 -0.81 10.89 14.94
CA LEU A 170 -1.75 10.00 14.26
C LEU A 170 -1.67 8.61 14.90
N VAL A 171 -2.81 8.05 15.28
CA VAL A 171 -2.90 6.69 15.84
C VAL A 171 -3.94 5.93 15.04
N LEU A 172 -3.51 4.92 14.30
CA LEU A 172 -4.39 4.02 13.57
C LEU A 172 -4.39 2.67 14.29
N PRO A 173 -5.56 2.04 14.52
CA PRO A 173 -5.60 0.67 15.01
C PRO A 173 -4.88 -0.26 14.03
N PHE A 174 -4.18 -1.26 14.56
CA PHE A 174 -3.60 -2.31 13.74
C PHE A 174 -4.72 -3.22 13.20
N VAL A 175 -4.68 -3.50 11.90
CA VAL A 175 -5.63 -4.39 11.22
C VAL A 175 -4.86 -5.27 10.26
N VAL A 176 -5.20 -6.56 10.20
CA VAL A 176 -4.71 -7.48 9.16
C VAL A 176 -5.68 -7.43 7.99
N VAL A 177 -5.17 -7.13 6.81
CA VAL A 177 -5.98 -7.02 5.58
C VAL A 177 -5.40 -7.94 4.52
N VAL A 178 -6.28 -8.70 3.88
CA VAL A 178 -5.96 -9.45 2.67
C VAL A 178 -6.20 -8.52 1.47
N PRO A 179 -5.18 -8.24 0.63
CA PRO A 179 -5.37 -7.45 -0.58
C PRO A 179 -6.37 -8.14 -1.51
N THR A 180 -7.18 -7.36 -2.23
CA THR A 180 -8.01 -7.91 -3.32
C THR A 180 -7.14 -8.24 -4.53
N PRO A 181 -7.56 -9.10 -5.47
CA PRO A 181 -6.76 -9.39 -6.67
C PRO A 181 -6.42 -8.15 -7.51
N ALA A 182 -7.33 -7.16 -7.54
CA ALA A 182 -7.08 -5.88 -8.20
C ALA A 182 -5.99 -5.06 -7.48
N GLU A 183 -5.97 -5.09 -6.14
CA GLU A 183 -4.91 -4.47 -5.36
C GLU A 183 -3.61 -5.25 -5.42
N GLU A 184 -3.62 -6.59 -5.42
CA GLU A 184 -2.40 -7.38 -5.60
C GLU A 184 -1.71 -7.01 -6.91
N LYS A 185 -2.48 -6.87 -7.98
CA LYS A 185 -1.97 -6.43 -9.28
C LYS A 185 -1.53 -4.97 -9.26
N ALA A 186 -2.37 -4.06 -8.75
CA ALA A 186 -2.08 -2.62 -8.76
C ALA A 186 -0.90 -2.27 -7.85
N LEU A 187 -0.74 -2.97 -6.73
CA LEU A 187 0.31 -2.78 -5.74
C LEU A 187 1.51 -3.70 -5.98
N ASP A 188 1.46 -4.55 -7.01
CA ASP A 188 2.54 -5.46 -7.40
C ASP A 188 2.96 -6.40 -6.26
N LEU A 189 1.96 -6.94 -5.56
CA LEU A 189 2.13 -7.84 -4.41
C LEU A 189 2.07 -9.32 -4.83
N SER A 190 2.04 -9.60 -6.14
CA SER A 190 2.08 -10.97 -6.63
C SER A 190 3.43 -11.60 -6.27
N ASN A 191 3.40 -12.64 -5.46
CA ASN A 191 4.59 -13.47 -5.22
C ASN A 191 5.01 -14.14 -6.53
N ASP A 192 6.05 -13.63 -7.19
CA ASP A 192 6.71 -14.23 -8.36
C ASP A 192 7.50 -15.53 -8.01
N ARG A 193 6.94 -16.38 -7.14
CA ARG A 193 7.50 -17.70 -6.78
C ARG A 193 6.95 -18.87 -7.61
N LYS A 194 6.47 -18.63 -8.83
CA LYS A 194 6.21 -19.70 -9.81
C LYS A 194 6.60 -19.30 -11.24
N LYS A 195 7.90 -19.08 -11.44
CA LYS A 195 8.56 -19.34 -12.71
C LYS A 195 9.91 -20.02 -12.47
N GLU A 196 9.88 -21.19 -11.82
CA GLU A 196 10.86 -22.20 -12.22
C GLU A 196 10.45 -22.68 -13.61
N VAL A 197 11.19 -22.14 -14.56
CA VAL A 197 11.28 -22.57 -15.95
C VAL A 197 11.58 -24.08 -15.94
N ARG A 198 10.57 -24.90 -16.21
CA ARG A 198 10.79 -26.20 -16.84
C ARG A 198 10.77 -25.95 -18.34
N ASP A 199 11.92 -25.52 -18.84
CA ASP A 199 12.25 -25.60 -20.25
C ASP A 199 13.41 -26.59 -20.36
N ASP A 200 13.05 -27.87 -20.46
CA ASP A 200 13.88 -28.87 -21.11
C ASP A 200 13.08 -29.34 -22.33
N THR A 201 13.19 -28.53 -23.39
CA THR A 201 13.11 -28.96 -24.79
C THR A 201 14.05 -30.18 -24.95
N ALA A 202 13.66 -31.32 -25.53
CA ALA A 202 13.66 -31.53 -26.98
C ALA A 202 13.18 -32.99 -27.34
N PRO A 203 12.86 -33.25 -28.62
CA PRO A 203 11.96 -34.30 -29.10
C PRO A 203 12.68 -35.58 -29.56
N ASP A 204 12.01 -36.73 -29.53
CA ASP A 204 12.01 -37.71 -30.63
C ASP A 204 11.01 -38.85 -30.38
N GLY A 205 10.31 -39.29 -31.43
CA GLY A 205 9.61 -40.59 -31.46
C GLY A 205 10.59 -41.75 -31.59
N PRO A 206 10.18 -43.01 -31.33
CA PRO A 206 9.67 -43.82 -32.43
C PRO A 206 8.61 -44.88 -32.07
N GLU A 207 8.11 -45.52 -33.13
CA GLU A 207 7.10 -46.58 -33.24
C GLU A 207 7.31 -47.83 -32.35
N GLY A 208 6.20 -48.51 -32.04
CA GLY A 208 6.17 -49.87 -31.51
C GLY A 208 4.75 -50.46 -31.54
N PHE A 209 4.51 -51.33 -32.51
CA PHE A 209 3.27 -51.99 -32.93
C PHE A 209 3.01 -53.28 -32.12
N ASP A 210 1.75 -53.63 -31.86
CA ASP A 210 1.23 -55.02 -31.96
C ASP A 210 -0.32 -55.06 -31.83
N GLY A 211 -0.99 -55.47 -32.91
CA GLY A 211 -2.41 -55.87 -32.95
C GLY A 211 -2.61 -57.33 -32.49
N PRO A 212 -3.82 -57.92 -32.58
CA PRO A 212 -4.28 -58.45 -33.89
C PRO A 212 -5.81 -58.55 -34.16
N ASP A 213 -6.14 -58.84 -35.44
CA ASP A 213 -7.33 -59.49 -36.05
C ASP A 213 -8.75 -58.85 -35.94
N GLY A 214 -9.54 -58.64 -37.02
CA GLY A 214 -9.58 -59.20 -38.38
C GLY A 214 -10.69 -58.56 -39.26
N PRO A 215 -11.05 -59.13 -40.45
CA PRO A 215 -11.13 -58.37 -41.71
C PRO A 215 -12.49 -58.37 -42.46
N GLY A 216 -12.63 -57.51 -43.48
CA GLY A 216 -13.67 -57.68 -44.52
C GLY A 216 -13.86 -56.49 -45.49
N ARG A 217 -13.12 -56.47 -46.60
CA ARG A 217 -13.40 -55.63 -47.79
C ARG A 217 -14.49 -56.28 -48.65
N ALA A 218 -15.45 -55.50 -49.16
CA ALA A 218 -16.26 -55.87 -50.31
C ALA A 218 -16.52 -54.64 -51.22
N ASN A 219 -15.91 -54.72 -52.41
CA ASN A 219 -16.23 -54.18 -53.74
C ASN A 219 -17.31 -53.07 -53.91
N GLY A 220 -16.97 -52.06 -54.73
CA GLY A 220 -17.89 -51.03 -55.26
C GLY A 220 -18.91 -51.55 -56.29
N PRO A 221 -19.73 -50.64 -56.88
CA PRO A 221 -19.36 -50.15 -58.21
C PRO A 221 -19.71 -48.67 -58.54
N ALA A 222 -19.07 -48.23 -59.64
CA ALA A 222 -19.22 -47.11 -60.59
C ALA A 222 -20.41 -46.11 -60.52
N GLY A 223 -20.13 -44.86 -60.97
CA GLY A 223 -21.05 -43.71 -61.14
C GLY A 223 -22.15 -43.89 -62.23
N PRO A 224 -22.81 -42.82 -62.77
CA PRO A 224 -22.20 -41.54 -63.18
C PRO A 224 -23.03 -40.25 -62.95
N GLY A 225 -22.37 -39.08 -63.08
CA GLY A 225 -22.81 -37.97 -63.94
C GLY A 225 -23.98 -37.05 -63.52
N GLY A 226 -23.77 -35.75 -63.75
CA GLY A 226 -24.82 -34.89 -64.32
C GLY A 226 -25.22 -33.66 -63.51
N ARG A 227 -24.83 -32.49 -64.05
CA ARG A 227 -25.43 -31.18 -63.75
C ARG A 227 -26.96 -31.21 -63.88
N ARG A 228 -27.65 -30.49 -63.01
CA ARG A 228 -28.58 -29.42 -63.37
C ARG A 228 -28.82 -28.52 -62.18
#